data_AF-A0A916T4L6-F1
#
_entry.id   AF-A0A916T4L6-F1
#
_cell.length_a   1.000
_cell.length_b   1.000
_cell.length_c   1.000
_cell.angle_alpha   90.00
_cell.angle_beta   90.00
_cell.angle_gamma   90.00
#
_symmetry.space_group_name_H-M   'P 1'
#
loop_
_entity.id
_entity.type
_entity.pdbx_description
1 polymer ?
#
loop_
_entity_poly.entity_id
_entity_poly.type
_entity_poly.pdbx_seq_one_letter_code
_entity_poly.pdbx_strand_id
1 'polypeptide(L)'
;MRRIVSIAVSMCCAATVLAGDPAGASAQPPAGCATLLSAADVAQVSTLSAPPPAVTGTAPLDTLTDHVWRLSEISDILVRNHDRRGLFTVGLAATEHAAVLPLETSGTLADPTWAQRLSVLLLDRYLAAVHAEFTGGVVPAHWQRYFTLGDDCSVSGVRAAATGYNGHITVDLAYAVADSAATRANAADFYRIVDAIAAHGDAIVDATERDYGVDLGPTFRFYFLGEGLDRLVGAGRASNAMLRAADVGYNVLTFESGLALQNPSTRRAAVTSVNALWSTGDAALGAADDLGVLELR
;
A
#
# COMPACT_ATOMS: atom_id res chain seq x y z
N MET A 1 26.67 -54.12 19.50
CA MET A 1 26.54 -52.71 19.92
C MET A 1 26.92 -51.83 18.74
N ARG A 2 25.95 -51.04 18.25
CA ARG A 2 25.96 -50.35 16.95
C ARG A 2 26.93 -49.15 16.98
N ARG A 3 27.80 -49.07 15.96
CA ARG A 3 28.62 -47.92 15.62
C ARG A 3 27.75 -46.92 14.84
N ILE A 4 27.69 -45.66 15.26
CA ILE A 4 27.10 -44.57 14.48
C ILE A 4 28.27 -43.78 13.91
N VAL A 5 28.42 -43.84 12.59
CA VAL A 5 29.40 -43.11 11.79
C VAL A 5 28.74 -41.79 11.37
N SER A 6 29.37 -40.68 11.75
CA SER A 6 29.04 -39.34 11.27
C SER A 6 29.43 -39.22 9.80
N ILE A 7 28.49 -38.83 8.93
CA ILE A 7 28.78 -38.46 7.55
C ILE A 7 28.43 -36.98 7.41
N ALA A 8 29.48 -36.14 7.40
CA ALA A 8 29.41 -34.77 6.93
C ALA A 8 29.60 -34.80 5.40
N VAL A 9 28.60 -34.37 4.65
CA VAL A 9 28.70 -34.20 3.20
C VAL A 9 29.08 -32.75 2.93
N SER A 10 30.39 -32.49 2.78
CA SER A 10 30.89 -31.30 2.10
C SER A 10 30.79 -31.53 0.60
N MET A 11 29.96 -30.75 -0.08
CA MET A 11 29.88 -30.74 -1.54
C MET A 11 30.57 -29.48 -2.06
N CYS A 12 31.83 -29.62 -2.45
CA CYS A 12 32.55 -28.68 -3.29
C CYS A 12 31.95 -28.70 -4.70
N CYS A 13 31.46 -27.55 -5.17
CA CYS A 13 31.33 -27.28 -6.60
C CYS A 13 32.26 -26.12 -6.94
N ALA A 14 33.37 -26.45 -7.59
CA ALA A 14 34.20 -25.50 -8.30
C ALA A 14 33.54 -25.18 -9.64
N ALA A 15 33.27 -23.90 -9.90
CA ALA A 15 32.94 -23.40 -11.22
C ALA A 15 33.97 -22.34 -11.61
N THR A 16 34.91 -22.74 -12.46
CA THR A 16 35.73 -21.84 -13.27
C THR A 16 34.83 -21.12 -14.27
N VAL A 17 34.72 -19.81 -14.16
CA VAL A 17 34.16 -18.95 -15.21
C VAL A 17 35.26 -18.05 -15.73
N LEU A 18 35.45 -18.13 -17.05
CA LEU A 18 36.41 -17.38 -17.84
C LEU A 18 36.14 -15.87 -17.72
N ALA A 19 37.19 -15.09 -17.48
CA ALA A 19 37.18 -13.65 -17.61
C ALA A 19 36.98 -13.29 -19.10
N GLY A 20 35.81 -12.77 -19.43
CA GLY A 20 35.57 -11.99 -20.64
C GLY A 20 35.28 -10.56 -20.21
N ASP A 21 36.11 -9.61 -20.64
CA ASP A 21 35.79 -8.18 -20.57
C ASP A 21 34.56 -7.89 -21.43
N PRO A 22 33.47 -7.34 -20.89
CA PRO A 22 32.55 -6.60 -21.72
C PRO A 22 33.13 -5.19 -21.87
N ALA A 23 33.60 -4.92 -23.09
CA ALA A 23 33.81 -3.58 -23.59
C ALA A 23 32.62 -2.68 -23.21
N GLY A 24 32.95 -1.47 -22.75
CA GLY A 24 31.97 -0.47 -22.34
C GLY A 24 30.93 -0.20 -23.43
N ALA A 25 29.70 -0.55 -23.12
CA ALA A 25 28.55 0.25 -23.50
C ALA A 25 27.97 0.73 -22.17
N SER A 26 28.15 2.02 -21.85
CA SER A 26 27.25 2.64 -20.89
C SER A 26 25.86 2.53 -21.50
N ALA A 27 25.07 1.56 -21.04
CA ALA A 27 23.66 1.56 -21.33
C ALA A 27 23.14 2.93 -20.90
N GLN A 28 22.64 3.71 -21.86
CA GLN A 28 21.85 4.87 -21.52
C GLN A 28 20.77 4.39 -20.54
N PRO A 29 20.56 5.07 -19.39
CA PRO A 29 19.45 4.73 -18.51
C PRO A 29 18.19 4.64 -19.36
N PRO A 30 17.36 3.61 -19.20
CA PRO A 30 16.11 3.53 -19.95
C PRO A 30 15.37 4.85 -19.77
N ALA A 31 15.11 5.53 -20.88
CA ALA A 31 14.28 6.72 -20.86
C ALA A 31 12.87 6.27 -20.44
N GLY A 32 12.37 6.72 -19.28
CA GLY A 32 10.93 6.70 -18.99
C GLY A 32 10.46 6.01 -17.70
N CYS A 33 10.88 6.47 -16.53
CA CYS A 33 10.13 6.19 -15.29
C CYS A 33 9.66 7.45 -14.53
N ALA A 34 10.09 8.64 -14.95
CA ALA A 34 9.48 9.92 -14.61
C ALA A 34 9.89 10.93 -15.68
N THR A 35 8.95 11.72 -16.20
CA THR A 35 9.35 13.04 -16.69
C THR A 35 9.60 13.93 -15.48
N LEU A 36 10.62 14.79 -15.54
CA LEU A 36 10.86 15.74 -14.46
C LEU A 36 9.63 16.64 -14.33
N LEU A 37 8.97 16.58 -13.16
CA LEU A 37 7.86 17.46 -12.85
C LEU A 37 8.30 18.92 -13.00
N SER A 38 7.44 19.73 -13.62
CA SER A 38 7.69 21.17 -13.69
C SER A 38 7.65 21.79 -12.29
N ALA A 39 8.31 22.94 -12.11
CA ALA A 39 8.22 23.68 -10.83
C ALA A 39 6.78 24.05 -10.47
N ALA A 40 5.92 24.26 -11.49
CA ALA A 40 4.50 24.53 -11.28
C ALA A 40 3.76 23.27 -10.80
N ASP A 41 4.08 22.10 -11.35
CA ASP A 41 3.49 20.82 -10.96
C ASP A 41 3.86 20.48 -9.51
N VAL A 42 5.13 20.65 -9.13
CA VAL A 42 5.60 20.47 -7.76
C VAL A 42 4.88 21.42 -6.80
N ALA A 43 4.73 22.69 -7.16
CA ALA A 43 4.02 23.67 -6.34
C ALA A 43 2.52 23.33 -6.19
N GLN A 44 1.89 22.82 -7.25
CA GLN A 44 0.49 22.41 -7.23
C GLN A 44 0.28 21.17 -6.35
N VAL A 45 1.11 20.12 -6.51
CA VAL A 45 1.05 18.93 -5.63
C VAL A 45 1.30 19.32 -4.17
N SER A 46 2.28 20.18 -3.90
CA SER A 46 2.55 20.69 -2.55
C SER A 46 1.35 21.42 -1.95
N THR A 47 0.61 22.18 -2.76
CA THR A 47 -0.59 22.90 -2.33
C THR A 47 -1.77 21.96 -2.07
N LEU A 48 -2.03 21.03 -2.99
CA LEU A 48 -3.13 20.07 -2.89
C LEU A 48 -2.95 19.12 -1.71
N SER A 49 -1.71 18.72 -1.43
CA SER A 49 -1.37 17.82 -0.32
C SER A 49 -1.24 18.52 1.03
N ALA A 50 -1.23 19.86 1.06
CA ALA A 50 -1.08 20.60 2.29
C ALA A 50 -2.23 20.29 3.28
N PRO A 51 -1.92 20.07 4.56
CA PRO A 51 -2.95 19.84 5.57
C PRO A 51 -3.89 21.05 5.59
N PRO A 52 -5.21 20.85 5.49
CA PRO A 52 -6.15 21.97 5.50
C PRO A 52 -6.07 22.71 6.85
N PRO A 53 -6.34 24.03 6.87
CA PRO A 53 -6.50 24.73 8.13
C PRO A 53 -7.63 24.07 8.94
N ALA A 54 -7.44 23.92 10.25
CA ALA A 54 -8.46 23.39 11.12
C ALA A 54 -9.69 24.33 11.13
N VAL A 55 -10.74 23.95 10.40
CA VAL A 55 -12.02 24.66 10.41
C VAL A 55 -12.94 23.96 11.40
N THR A 56 -13.16 24.61 12.54
CA THR A 56 -14.08 24.09 13.56
C THR A 56 -15.49 23.98 12.99
N GLY A 57 -16.08 22.78 13.06
CA GLY A 57 -17.48 22.54 12.68
C GLY A 57 -17.70 22.01 11.26
N THR A 58 -16.64 21.77 10.48
CA THR A 58 -16.77 21.07 9.18
C THR A 58 -17.20 19.62 9.39
N ALA A 59 -18.17 19.15 8.61
CA ALA A 59 -18.62 17.77 8.67
C ALA A 59 -17.53 16.84 8.10
N PRO A 60 -17.27 15.66 8.72
CA PRO A 60 -16.25 14.73 8.21
C PRO A 60 -16.44 14.33 6.75
N LEU A 61 -17.69 14.19 6.29
CA LEU A 61 -17.98 13.88 4.88
C LEU A 61 -17.55 15.00 3.91
N ASP A 62 -17.71 16.27 4.30
CA ASP A 62 -17.28 17.40 3.47
C ASP A 62 -15.75 17.42 3.35
N THR A 63 -15.06 17.16 4.46
CA THR A 63 -13.59 17.02 4.47
C THR A 63 -13.13 15.83 3.63
N LEU A 64 -13.80 14.68 3.75
CA LEU A 64 -13.48 13.50 2.94
C LEU A 64 -13.64 13.81 1.45
N THR A 65 -14.76 14.43 1.07
CA THR A 65 -15.04 14.80 -0.32
C THR A 65 -13.96 15.73 -0.88
N ASP A 66 -13.51 16.72 -0.11
CA ASP A 66 -12.39 17.59 -0.49
C ASP A 66 -11.07 16.82 -0.62
N HIS A 67 -10.76 15.92 0.31
CA HIS A 67 -9.54 15.10 0.24
C HIS A 67 -9.53 14.16 -0.97
N VAL A 68 -10.65 13.53 -1.30
CA VAL A 68 -10.76 12.67 -2.49
C VAL A 68 -10.63 13.48 -3.78
N TRP A 69 -11.19 14.69 -3.83
CA TRP A 69 -10.95 15.61 -4.95
C TRP A 69 -9.46 15.97 -5.07
N ARG A 70 -8.81 16.43 -4.00
CA ARG A 70 -7.38 16.76 -4.00
C ARG A 70 -6.50 15.58 -4.40
N LEU A 71 -6.81 14.40 -3.89
CA LEU A 71 -6.12 13.15 -4.22
C LEU A 71 -6.22 12.86 -5.73
N SER A 72 -7.39 13.09 -6.33
CA SER A 72 -7.60 12.90 -7.77
C SER A 72 -6.77 13.89 -8.59
N GLU A 73 -6.74 15.17 -8.19
CA GLU A 73 -5.92 16.19 -8.85
C GLU A 73 -4.42 15.89 -8.74
N ILE A 74 -3.96 15.41 -7.58
CA ILE A 74 -2.58 14.94 -7.41
C ILE A 74 -2.31 13.75 -8.33
N SER A 75 -3.20 12.76 -8.37
CA SER A 75 -3.08 11.60 -9.26
C SER A 75 -2.95 12.03 -10.72
N ASP A 76 -3.79 12.95 -11.20
CA ASP A 76 -3.77 13.44 -12.58
C ASP A 76 -2.44 14.12 -12.92
N ILE A 77 -1.87 14.90 -12.00
CA ILE A 77 -0.56 15.54 -12.18
C ILE A 77 0.55 14.50 -12.28
N LEU A 78 0.53 13.46 -11.43
CA LEU A 78 1.57 12.43 -11.45
C LEU A 78 1.45 11.55 -12.69
N VAL A 79 0.23 11.12 -13.04
CA VAL A 79 -0.06 10.31 -14.23
C VAL A 79 0.36 11.01 -15.52
N ARG A 80 -0.04 12.28 -15.72
CA ARG A 80 0.29 12.99 -16.96
C ARG A 80 1.79 13.21 -17.16
N ASN A 81 2.58 13.12 -16.09
CA ASN A 81 4.04 13.22 -16.11
C ASN A 81 4.73 11.86 -16.00
N HIS A 82 3.98 10.75 -15.99
CA HIS A 82 4.48 9.40 -15.77
C HIS A 82 5.36 9.30 -14.50
N ASP A 83 5.05 10.08 -13.47
CA ASP A 83 5.78 10.06 -12.19
C ASP A 83 5.31 8.86 -11.36
N ARG A 84 6.20 7.88 -11.17
CA ARG A 84 5.90 6.62 -10.48
C ARG A 84 5.54 6.77 -9.00
N ARG A 85 5.75 7.94 -8.39
CA ARG A 85 5.18 8.27 -7.07
C ARG A 85 3.65 8.37 -7.10
N GLY A 86 3.05 8.30 -8.29
CA GLY A 86 1.61 8.19 -8.51
C GLY A 86 1.05 6.76 -8.59
N LEU A 87 1.90 5.71 -8.58
CA LEU A 87 1.47 4.31 -8.72
C LEU A 87 0.50 3.85 -7.62
N PHE A 88 0.68 4.33 -6.39
CA PHE A 88 -0.27 4.09 -5.30
C PHE A 88 -1.44 5.09 -5.37
N THR A 89 -1.14 6.37 -5.65
CA THR A 89 -2.13 7.46 -5.70
C THR A 89 -3.28 7.15 -6.64
N VAL A 90 -2.99 6.59 -7.82
CA VAL A 90 -4.00 6.33 -8.85
C VAL A 90 -5.02 5.28 -8.40
N GLY A 91 -4.57 4.20 -7.77
CA GLY A 91 -5.46 3.17 -7.27
C GLY A 91 -6.18 3.59 -5.98
N LEU A 92 -5.53 4.39 -5.12
CA LEU A 92 -6.22 5.00 -3.98
C LEU A 92 -7.34 5.93 -4.48
N ALA A 93 -7.08 6.83 -5.42
CA ALA A 93 -8.09 7.73 -5.98
C ALA A 93 -9.26 6.95 -6.60
N ALA A 94 -8.96 5.92 -7.39
CA ALA A 94 -9.98 5.06 -7.98
C ALA A 94 -10.86 4.38 -6.91
N THR A 95 -10.26 3.86 -5.85
CA THR A 95 -10.95 3.17 -4.76
C THR A 95 -11.81 4.12 -3.93
N GLU A 96 -11.29 5.29 -3.60
CA GLU A 96 -12.02 6.31 -2.83
C GLU A 96 -13.30 6.74 -3.57
N HIS A 97 -13.21 6.94 -4.90
CA HIS A 97 -14.37 7.27 -5.74
C HIS A 97 -15.33 6.10 -5.94
N ALA A 98 -14.82 4.90 -6.20
CA ALA A 98 -15.65 3.75 -6.56
C ALA A 98 -16.29 3.06 -5.36
N ALA A 99 -15.63 3.07 -4.19
CA ALA A 99 -16.04 2.30 -3.03
C ALA A 99 -16.34 3.15 -1.79
N VAL A 100 -15.39 4.00 -1.36
CA VAL A 100 -15.47 4.66 -0.05
C VAL A 100 -16.53 5.76 -0.03
N LEU A 101 -16.45 6.76 -0.91
CA LEU A 101 -17.44 7.83 -0.97
C LEU A 101 -18.87 7.31 -1.17
N PRO A 102 -19.14 6.36 -2.10
CA PRO A 102 -20.48 5.78 -2.23
C PRO A 102 -20.98 5.09 -0.96
N LEU A 103 -20.13 4.32 -0.28
CA LEU A 103 -20.51 3.65 0.97
C LEU A 103 -20.84 4.68 2.06
N GLU A 104 -20.00 5.68 2.25
CA GLU A 104 -20.14 6.65 3.34
C GLU A 104 -21.27 7.67 3.13
N THR A 105 -21.74 7.82 1.89
CA THR A 105 -22.93 8.60 1.55
C THR A 105 -24.22 7.77 1.54
N SER A 106 -24.13 6.44 1.54
CA SER A 106 -25.29 5.53 1.42
C SER A 106 -26.25 5.54 2.61
N GLY A 107 -25.80 6.00 3.79
CA GLY A 107 -26.58 5.93 5.03
C GLY A 107 -26.72 4.53 5.63
N THR A 108 -25.93 3.56 5.18
CA THR A 108 -26.02 2.14 5.64
C THR A 108 -25.12 1.79 6.82
N LEU A 109 -24.18 2.67 7.17
CA LEU A 109 -23.26 2.52 8.30
C LEU A 109 -23.96 2.79 9.63
N ALA A 110 -23.58 2.07 10.69
CA ALA A 110 -24.18 2.24 12.01
C ALA A 110 -23.72 3.56 12.68
N ASP A 111 -22.46 3.93 12.49
CA ASP A 111 -21.86 5.19 12.90
C ASP A 111 -21.16 5.86 11.70
N PRO A 112 -21.93 6.52 10.82
CA PRO A 112 -21.38 7.14 9.62
C PRO A 112 -20.39 8.26 9.95
N THR A 113 -20.59 8.97 11.06
CA THR A 113 -19.68 10.06 11.47
C THR A 113 -18.32 9.53 11.91
N TRP A 114 -18.27 8.41 12.63
CA TRP A 114 -16.99 7.75 12.95
C TRP A 114 -16.31 7.20 11.69
N ALA A 115 -17.05 6.52 10.82
CA ALA A 115 -16.53 5.98 9.58
C ALA A 115 -15.88 7.06 8.70
N GLN A 116 -16.58 8.17 8.47
CA GLN A 116 -16.06 9.31 7.72
C GLN A 116 -14.82 9.92 8.37
N ARG A 117 -14.78 10.00 9.70
CA ARG A 117 -13.59 10.46 10.42
C ARG A 117 -12.40 9.51 10.23
N LEU A 118 -12.63 8.20 10.26
CA LEU A 118 -11.59 7.21 9.99
C LEU A 118 -10.99 7.41 8.59
N SER A 119 -11.82 7.54 7.57
CA SER A 119 -11.39 7.74 6.18
C SER A 119 -10.65 9.07 5.99
N VAL A 120 -11.12 10.17 6.61
CA VAL A 120 -10.39 11.45 6.64
C VAL A 120 -9.00 11.27 7.27
N LEU A 121 -8.92 10.65 8.45
CA LEU A 121 -7.66 10.44 9.16
C LEU A 121 -6.69 9.54 8.38
N LEU A 122 -7.22 8.61 7.59
CA LEU A 122 -6.44 7.73 6.73
C LEU A 122 -5.86 8.51 5.55
N LEU A 123 -6.67 9.31 4.85
CA LEU A 123 -6.20 10.15 3.74
C LEU A 123 -5.25 11.25 4.22
N ASP A 124 -5.49 11.86 5.39
CA ASP A 124 -4.61 12.87 5.98
C ASP A 124 -3.17 12.38 6.10
N ARG A 125 -2.98 11.12 6.48
CA ARG A 125 -1.63 10.53 6.64
C ARG A 125 -0.91 10.45 5.30
N TYR A 126 -1.62 10.02 4.27
CA TYR A 126 -1.05 9.93 2.93
C TYR A 126 -0.77 11.32 2.34
N LEU A 127 -1.73 12.25 2.43
CA LEU A 127 -1.55 13.62 1.96
C LEU A 127 -0.41 14.33 2.71
N ALA A 128 -0.28 14.15 4.02
CA ALA A 128 0.85 14.68 4.78
C ALA A 128 2.20 14.10 4.32
N ALA A 129 2.24 12.81 3.96
CA ALA A 129 3.45 12.19 3.43
C ALA A 129 3.81 12.73 2.03
N VAL A 130 2.82 12.90 1.14
CA VAL A 130 3.00 13.55 -0.17
C VAL A 130 3.48 14.99 0.01
N HIS A 131 2.89 15.75 0.94
CA HIS A 131 3.31 17.12 1.21
C HIS A 131 4.75 17.17 1.68
N ALA A 132 5.14 16.30 2.61
CA ALA A 132 6.52 16.22 3.09
C ALA A 132 7.50 15.87 1.95
N GLU A 133 7.17 14.90 1.11
CA GLU A 133 7.99 14.52 -0.05
C GLU A 133 8.21 15.70 -1.01
N PHE A 134 7.14 16.42 -1.35
CA PHE A 134 7.20 17.50 -2.34
C PHE A 134 7.71 18.84 -1.81
N THR A 135 7.82 18.98 -0.48
CA THR A 135 8.35 20.19 0.18
C THR A 135 9.73 19.98 0.83
N GLY A 136 10.29 18.77 0.76
CA GLY A 136 11.55 18.42 1.43
C GLY A 136 11.42 18.29 2.95
N GLY A 137 10.22 17.99 3.44
CA GLY A 137 9.93 17.69 4.84
C GLY A 137 10.36 16.28 5.27
N VAL A 138 10.02 15.91 6.51
CA VAL A 138 10.31 14.57 7.05
C VAL A 138 9.18 13.61 6.69
N VAL A 139 9.46 12.67 5.78
CA VAL A 139 8.50 11.65 5.35
C VAL A 139 8.50 10.47 6.35
N PRO A 140 7.32 9.94 6.75
CA PRO A 140 7.25 8.70 7.54
C PRO A 140 7.97 7.54 6.87
N ALA A 141 8.61 6.65 7.64
CA ALA A 141 9.52 5.64 7.11
C ALA A 141 8.90 4.72 6.04
N HIS A 142 7.63 4.33 6.19
CA HIS A 142 6.92 3.50 5.22
C HIS A 142 6.63 4.23 3.91
N TRP A 143 6.33 5.53 3.99
CA TRP A 143 6.15 6.38 2.82
C TRP A 143 7.48 6.76 2.16
N GLN A 144 8.53 6.99 2.93
CA GLN A 144 9.88 7.22 2.39
C GLN A 144 10.34 5.99 1.58
N ARG A 145 10.06 4.78 2.07
CA ARG A 145 10.34 3.54 1.35
C ARG A 145 9.57 3.49 0.03
N TYR A 146 8.28 3.84 0.03
CA TYR A 146 7.48 3.91 -1.19
C TYR A 146 8.04 4.93 -2.20
N PHE A 147 8.27 6.19 -1.80
CA PHE A 147 8.77 7.22 -2.71
C PHE A 147 10.16 6.88 -3.27
N THR A 148 11.05 6.32 -2.44
CA THR A 148 12.37 5.84 -2.90
C THR A 148 12.25 4.77 -3.99
N LEU A 149 11.29 3.84 -3.87
CA LEU A 149 11.04 2.83 -4.90
C LEU A 149 10.30 3.40 -6.12
N GLY A 150 9.54 4.48 -5.94
CA GLY A 150 8.96 5.25 -7.05
C GLY A 150 10.04 5.89 -7.92
N ASP A 151 11.10 6.40 -7.29
CA ASP A 151 12.25 7.01 -8.00
C ASP A 151 13.21 5.98 -8.61
N ASP A 152 13.16 4.72 -8.16
CA ASP A 152 14.03 3.65 -8.63
C ASP A 152 13.46 2.93 -9.86
N CYS A 153 13.95 3.33 -11.03
CA CYS A 153 13.58 2.75 -12.31
C CYS A 153 13.93 1.25 -12.44
N SER A 154 14.84 0.73 -11.62
CA SER A 154 15.26 -0.68 -11.69
C SER A 154 14.28 -1.64 -11.04
N VAL A 155 13.38 -1.12 -10.19
CA VAL A 155 12.36 -1.88 -9.47
C VAL A 155 11.08 -1.94 -10.30
N SER A 156 10.34 -3.05 -10.26
CA SER A 156 9.08 -3.17 -10.99
C SER A 156 8.03 -2.16 -10.52
N GLY A 157 7.15 -1.72 -11.42
CA GLY A 157 6.01 -0.88 -11.07
C GLY A 157 5.09 -1.56 -10.04
N VAL A 158 4.95 -2.89 -10.16
CA VAL A 158 4.17 -3.71 -9.23
C VAL A 158 4.75 -3.64 -7.82
N ARG A 159 6.08 -3.80 -7.67
CA ARG A 159 6.76 -3.69 -6.38
C ARG A 159 6.62 -2.31 -5.75
N ALA A 160 6.78 -1.25 -6.54
CA ALA A 160 6.60 0.11 -6.06
C ALA A 160 5.15 0.34 -5.57
N ALA A 161 4.14 -0.01 -6.37
CA ALA A 161 2.73 0.12 -5.99
C ALA A 161 2.39 -0.69 -4.73
N ALA A 162 2.76 -1.98 -4.69
CA ALA A 162 2.49 -2.87 -3.56
C ALA A 162 3.12 -2.39 -2.25
N THR A 163 4.26 -1.70 -2.32
CA THR A 163 4.90 -1.05 -1.16
C THR A 163 4.02 0.04 -0.56
N GLY A 164 3.39 0.87 -1.41
CA GLY A 164 2.45 1.90 -0.99
C GLY A 164 1.24 1.29 -0.28
N TYR A 165 0.62 0.26 -0.89
CA TYR A 165 -0.50 -0.46 -0.26
C TYR A 165 -0.13 -1.11 1.08
N ASN A 166 1.03 -1.76 1.15
CA ASN A 166 1.53 -2.35 2.39
C ASN A 166 1.70 -1.28 3.48
N GLY A 167 2.29 -0.12 3.17
CA GLY A 167 2.42 0.99 4.11
C GLY A 167 1.05 1.51 4.58
N HIS A 168 0.15 1.75 3.64
CA HIS A 168 -1.16 2.35 3.91
C HIS A 168 -2.08 1.46 4.76
N ILE A 169 -2.23 0.18 4.37
CA ILE A 169 -3.16 -0.75 5.04
C ILE A 169 -2.60 -1.23 6.39
N THR A 170 -1.28 -1.30 6.53
CA THR A 170 -0.64 -1.81 7.76
C THR A 170 -0.40 -0.72 8.79
N VAL A 171 0.19 0.38 8.35
CA VAL A 171 0.65 1.44 9.25
C VAL A 171 -0.44 2.50 9.36
N ASP A 172 -0.78 3.16 8.25
CA ASP A 172 -1.68 4.32 8.31
C ASP A 172 -3.05 3.94 8.85
N LEU A 173 -3.64 2.83 8.40
CA LEU A 173 -4.94 2.37 8.87
C LEU A 173 -4.94 2.02 10.36
N ALA A 174 -3.91 1.36 10.89
CA ALA A 174 -3.81 1.08 12.33
C ALA A 174 -3.77 2.37 13.16
N TYR A 175 -3.00 3.36 12.71
CA TYR A 175 -2.92 4.65 13.38
C TYR A 175 -4.21 5.48 13.19
N ALA A 176 -4.89 5.41 12.05
CA ALA A 176 -6.17 6.07 11.81
C ALA A 176 -7.28 5.49 12.69
N VAL A 177 -7.30 4.16 12.88
CA VAL A 177 -8.18 3.50 13.86
C VAL A 177 -7.90 4.01 15.27
N ALA A 178 -6.63 4.19 15.64
CA ALA A 178 -6.28 4.72 16.95
C ALA A 178 -6.73 6.17 17.15
N ASP A 179 -6.45 7.03 16.16
CA ASP A 179 -6.74 8.47 16.25
C ASP A 179 -8.22 8.80 16.06
N SER A 180 -8.99 7.90 15.44
CA SER A 180 -10.46 8.02 15.37
C SER A 180 -11.14 7.68 16.71
N ALA A 181 -10.37 7.34 17.74
CA ALA A 181 -10.86 6.86 19.04
C ALA A 181 -11.78 5.63 18.90
N ALA A 182 -11.46 4.74 17.96
CA ALA A 182 -12.29 3.58 17.66
C ALA A 182 -12.48 2.68 18.90
N THR A 183 -13.68 2.12 19.00
CA THR A 183 -14.02 1.09 19.98
C THR A 183 -14.41 -0.19 19.26
N ARG A 184 -14.53 -1.31 19.99
CA ARG A 184 -15.03 -2.58 19.42
C ARG A 184 -16.42 -2.46 18.78
N ALA A 185 -17.23 -1.47 19.18
CA ALA A 185 -18.54 -1.23 18.56
C ALA A 185 -18.42 -0.75 17.10
N ASN A 186 -17.29 -0.13 16.74
CA ASN A 186 -17.04 0.36 15.38
C ASN A 186 -16.55 -0.73 14.41
N ALA A 187 -16.27 -1.95 14.91
CA ALA A 187 -15.71 -3.03 14.10
C ALA A 187 -16.61 -3.39 12.90
N ALA A 188 -17.94 -3.38 13.07
CA ALA A 188 -18.85 -3.73 11.99
C ALA A 188 -18.75 -2.75 10.80
N ASP A 189 -18.66 -1.45 11.07
CA ASP A 189 -18.52 -0.45 10.02
C ASP A 189 -17.11 -0.43 9.45
N PHE A 190 -16.08 -0.64 10.28
CA PHE A 190 -14.70 -0.87 9.80
C PHE A 190 -14.66 -2.00 8.76
N TYR A 191 -15.26 -3.16 9.07
CA TYR A 191 -15.26 -4.30 8.18
C TYR A 191 -16.09 -4.08 6.92
N ARG A 192 -17.16 -3.26 6.98
CA ARG A 192 -17.93 -2.86 5.80
C ARG A 192 -17.12 -1.98 4.86
N ILE A 193 -16.31 -1.05 5.40
CA ILE A 193 -15.45 -0.19 4.58
C ILE A 193 -14.42 -1.04 3.84
N VAL A 194 -13.67 -1.89 4.54
CA VAL A 194 -12.63 -2.72 3.91
C VAL A 194 -13.21 -3.77 2.96
N ASP A 195 -14.39 -4.34 3.26
CA ASP A 195 -15.10 -5.25 2.34
C ASP A 195 -15.56 -4.52 1.07
N ALA A 196 -16.07 -3.28 1.20
CA ALA A 196 -16.41 -2.46 0.04
C ALA A 196 -15.18 -2.15 -0.82
N ILE A 197 -14.04 -1.84 -0.21
CA ILE A 197 -12.77 -1.65 -0.92
C ILE A 197 -12.35 -2.93 -1.65
N ALA A 198 -12.38 -4.07 -0.96
CA ALA A 198 -12.00 -5.37 -1.54
C ALA A 198 -12.92 -5.75 -2.72
N ALA A 199 -14.22 -5.46 -2.62
CA ALA A 199 -15.19 -5.69 -3.70
C ALA A 199 -14.94 -4.83 -4.94
N HIS A 200 -14.18 -3.74 -4.81
CA HIS A 200 -13.80 -2.85 -5.90
C HIS A 200 -12.30 -2.94 -6.23
N GLY A 201 -11.63 -4.03 -5.85
CA GLY A 201 -10.20 -4.24 -6.14
C GLY A 201 -9.84 -4.17 -7.63
N ASP A 202 -10.78 -4.52 -8.52
CA ASP A 202 -10.57 -4.39 -9.97
C ASP A 202 -10.40 -2.93 -10.41
N ALA A 203 -11.02 -1.95 -9.71
CA ALA A 203 -10.83 -0.53 -10.01
C ALA A 203 -9.38 -0.08 -9.81
N ILE A 204 -8.68 -0.65 -8.82
CA ILE A 204 -7.25 -0.40 -8.57
C ILE A 204 -6.42 -0.95 -9.72
N VAL A 205 -6.69 -2.20 -10.12
CA VAL A 205 -5.97 -2.90 -11.18
C VAL A 205 -6.15 -2.16 -12.51
N ASP A 206 -7.40 -1.91 -12.89
CA ASP A 206 -7.76 -1.23 -14.14
C ASP A 206 -7.15 0.17 -14.23
N ALA A 207 -7.19 0.94 -13.13
CA ALA A 207 -6.61 2.28 -13.12
C ALA A 207 -5.09 2.27 -13.25
N THR A 208 -4.42 1.37 -12.54
CA THR A 208 -2.96 1.27 -12.57
C THR A 208 -2.44 0.74 -13.91
N GLU A 209 -3.14 -0.24 -14.52
CA GLU A 209 -2.81 -0.75 -15.84
C GLU A 209 -3.05 0.32 -16.91
N ARG A 210 -4.19 1.02 -16.88
CA ARG A 210 -4.51 2.07 -17.84
C ARG A 210 -3.51 3.23 -17.80
N ASP A 211 -3.15 3.69 -16.60
CA ASP A 211 -2.42 4.96 -16.43
C ASP A 211 -0.90 4.78 -16.36
N TYR A 212 -0.42 3.60 -15.95
CA TYR A 212 1.02 3.29 -15.85
C TYR A 212 1.46 2.05 -16.64
N GLY A 213 0.55 1.29 -17.25
CA GLY A 213 0.88 0.03 -17.92
C GLY A 213 1.32 -1.08 -16.95
N VAL A 214 0.96 -0.95 -15.67
CA VAL A 214 1.36 -1.87 -14.59
C VAL A 214 0.16 -2.72 -14.19
N ASP A 215 0.21 -4.01 -14.50
CA ASP A 215 -0.82 -4.98 -14.12
C ASP A 215 -0.63 -5.43 -12.66
N LEU A 216 -1.50 -4.93 -11.78
CA LEU A 216 -1.53 -5.34 -10.37
C LEU A 216 -2.35 -6.61 -10.12
N GLY A 217 -3.07 -7.11 -11.12
CA GLY A 217 -4.02 -8.23 -11.02
C GLY A 217 -3.42 -9.48 -10.37
N PRO A 218 -2.28 -10.00 -10.84
CA PRO A 218 -1.63 -11.16 -10.23
C PRO A 218 -1.28 -10.93 -8.75
N THR A 219 -0.78 -9.75 -8.40
CA THR A 219 -0.37 -9.41 -7.02
C THR A 219 -1.58 -9.21 -6.11
N PHE A 220 -2.62 -8.51 -6.59
CA PHE A 220 -3.86 -8.32 -5.84
C PHE A 220 -4.61 -9.61 -5.60
N ARG A 221 -4.69 -10.47 -6.62
CA ARG A 221 -5.22 -11.82 -6.47
C ARG A 221 -4.39 -12.64 -5.50
N PHE A 222 -3.06 -12.60 -5.60
CA PHE A 222 -2.18 -13.43 -4.79
C PHE A 222 -2.16 -13.04 -3.30
N TYR A 223 -2.05 -11.74 -3.01
CA TYR A 223 -1.75 -11.21 -1.67
C TYR A 223 -2.97 -10.63 -0.95
N PHE A 224 -3.84 -9.89 -1.64
CA PHE A 224 -4.98 -9.18 -1.03
C PHE A 224 -6.28 -10.00 -1.09
N LEU A 225 -6.49 -10.72 -2.18
CA LEU A 225 -7.61 -11.66 -2.32
C LEU A 225 -7.18 -13.10 -2.04
N GLY A 226 -5.95 -13.38 -1.62
CA GLY A 226 -5.50 -14.68 -1.13
C GLY A 226 -5.47 -15.86 -2.15
N GLU A 227 -5.64 -15.66 -3.46
CA GLU A 227 -5.43 -16.72 -4.48
C GLU A 227 -4.00 -17.28 -4.44
N GLY A 228 -3.06 -16.58 -3.80
CA GLY A 228 -1.73 -17.11 -3.51
C GLY A 228 -1.74 -18.21 -2.46
N LEU A 229 -2.66 -18.13 -1.51
CA LEU A 229 -3.00 -19.23 -0.61
C LEU A 229 -3.57 -20.39 -1.42
N ASP A 230 -4.39 -20.14 -2.44
CA ASP A 230 -4.90 -21.17 -3.36
C ASP A 230 -3.77 -21.89 -4.12
N ARG A 231 -2.73 -21.18 -4.56
CA ARG A 231 -1.55 -21.81 -5.16
C ARG A 231 -0.70 -22.63 -4.17
N LEU A 232 -0.67 -22.22 -2.90
CA LEU A 232 0.05 -22.93 -1.83
C LEU A 232 -0.73 -24.15 -1.28
N VAL A 233 -2.07 -24.09 -1.27
CA VAL A 233 -2.95 -25.18 -0.80
C VAL A 233 -3.50 -26.06 -1.95
N GLY A 234 -3.27 -25.65 -3.20
CA GLY A 234 -3.63 -26.32 -4.45
C GLY A 234 -4.77 -25.62 -5.19
N ALA A 235 -4.58 -25.32 -6.48
CA ALA A 235 -5.52 -24.55 -7.31
C ALA A 235 -6.98 -25.03 -7.19
N GLY A 236 -7.90 -24.10 -6.91
CA GLY A 236 -9.33 -24.36 -6.75
C GLY A 236 -9.75 -24.93 -5.39
N ARG A 237 -8.89 -24.83 -4.36
CA ARG A 237 -9.21 -25.31 -2.99
C ARG A 237 -9.48 -24.19 -1.99
N ALA A 238 -8.95 -23.00 -2.21
CA ALA A 238 -9.34 -21.78 -1.54
C ALA A 238 -10.65 -21.27 -2.17
N SER A 239 -11.74 -21.36 -1.42
CA SER A 239 -12.99 -20.72 -1.84
C SER A 239 -12.88 -19.19 -1.72
N ASN A 240 -13.68 -18.43 -2.49
CA ASN A 240 -13.85 -16.97 -2.32
C ASN A 240 -14.17 -16.55 -0.86
N ALA A 241 -14.64 -17.47 -0.02
CA ALA A 241 -14.85 -17.25 1.41
C ALA A 241 -13.56 -17.36 2.24
N MET A 242 -12.62 -18.22 1.86
CA MET A 242 -11.30 -18.36 2.49
C MET A 242 -10.39 -17.17 2.17
N LEU A 243 -10.51 -16.67 0.94
CA LEU A 243 -9.87 -15.46 0.44
C LEU A 243 -10.31 -14.22 1.21
N ARG A 244 -11.62 -14.05 1.34
CA ARG A 244 -12.22 -13.05 2.24
C ARG A 244 -11.85 -13.28 3.70
N ALA A 245 -11.71 -14.53 4.16
CA ALA A 245 -11.29 -14.80 5.54
C ALA A 245 -9.83 -14.40 5.82
N ALA A 246 -8.93 -14.47 4.81
CA ALA A 246 -7.55 -14.00 4.93
C ALA A 246 -7.47 -12.47 4.95
N ASP A 247 -8.22 -11.81 4.07
CA ASP A 247 -8.39 -10.34 4.09
C ASP A 247 -9.03 -9.86 5.40
N VAL A 248 -10.10 -10.53 5.86
CA VAL A 248 -10.68 -10.33 7.19
C VAL A 248 -9.65 -10.57 8.29
N GLY A 249 -8.78 -11.57 8.16
CA GLY A 249 -7.69 -11.82 9.11
C GLY A 249 -6.69 -10.66 9.21
N TYR A 250 -6.30 -10.07 8.07
CA TYR A 250 -5.42 -8.91 8.03
C TYR A 250 -6.10 -7.68 8.64
N ASN A 251 -7.34 -7.41 8.23
CA ASN A 251 -8.13 -6.29 8.70
C ASN A 251 -8.45 -6.39 10.21
N VAL A 252 -8.64 -7.60 10.75
CA VAL A 252 -8.73 -7.85 12.19
C VAL A 252 -7.43 -7.45 12.91
N LEU A 253 -6.27 -7.85 12.38
CA LEU A 253 -4.98 -7.50 12.98
C LEU A 253 -4.75 -5.98 12.97
N THR A 254 -5.09 -5.29 11.88
CA THR A 254 -4.96 -3.84 11.77
C THR A 254 -5.90 -3.12 12.74
N PHE A 255 -7.17 -3.53 12.81
CA PHE A 255 -8.14 -2.93 13.72
C PHE A 255 -7.73 -3.12 15.19
N GLU A 256 -7.36 -4.34 15.59
CA GLU A 256 -6.89 -4.63 16.95
C GLU A 256 -5.57 -3.89 17.27
N SER A 257 -4.68 -3.72 16.29
CA SER A 257 -3.48 -2.90 16.45
C SER A 257 -3.85 -1.45 16.74
N GLY A 258 -4.85 -0.89 16.06
CA GLY A 258 -5.38 0.44 16.34
C GLY A 258 -5.98 0.58 17.73
N LEU A 259 -6.75 -0.41 18.20
CA LEU A 259 -7.24 -0.45 19.58
C LEU A 259 -6.08 -0.50 20.60
N ALA A 260 -5.05 -1.31 20.32
CA ALA A 260 -3.88 -1.45 21.18
C ALA A 260 -2.99 -0.20 21.21
N LEU A 261 -2.94 0.57 20.12
CA LEU A 261 -2.22 1.85 20.03
C LEU A 261 -2.86 2.94 20.90
N GLN A 262 -4.17 2.88 21.14
CA GLN A 262 -4.89 3.82 22.01
C GLN A 262 -4.56 3.62 23.49
N ASN A 263 -4.27 2.38 23.91
CA ASN A 263 -4.02 2.06 25.31
C ASN A 263 -2.52 2.28 25.67
N PRO A 264 -2.18 3.19 26.61
CA PRO A 264 -0.79 3.48 26.98
C PRO A 264 0.02 2.26 27.42
N SER A 265 -0.63 1.25 28.04
CA SER A 265 0.04 0.04 28.52
C SER A 265 0.45 -0.92 27.39
N THR A 266 -0.27 -0.90 26.26
CA THR A 266 0.00 -1.76 25.10
C THR A 266 0.61 -1.00 23.92
N ARG A 267 0.56 0.33 23.92
CA ARG A 267 0.96 1.18 22.79
C ARG A 267 2.36 0.85 22.28
N ARG A 268 3.35 0.70 23.15
CA ARG A 268 4.73 0.38 22.72
C ARG A 268 4.80 -0.96 21.98
N ALA A 269 4.15 -1.99 22.51
CA ALA A 269 4.11 -3.30 21.87
C ALA A 269 3.37 -3.23 20.53
N ALA A 270 2.26 -2.49 20.46
CA ALA A 270 1.50 -2.27 19.23
C ALA A 270 2.32 -1.56 18.15
N VAL A 271 3.07 -0.50 18.50
CA VAL A 271 4.01 0.17 17.57
C VAL A 271 5.04 -0.82 17.01
N THR A 272 5.64 -1.64 17.88
CA THR A 272 6.59 -2.68 17.45
C THR A 272 5.94 -3.69 16.52
N SER A 273 4.74 -4.17 16.84
CA SER A 273 4.01 -5.14 16.01
C SER A 273 3.63 -4.57 14.65
N VAL A 274 3.11 -3.35 14.58
CA VAL A 274 2.78 -2.67 13.31
C VAL A 274 4.02 -2.52 12.44
N ASN A 275 5.14 -2.06 13.01
CA ASN A 275 6.39 -1.93 12.27
C ASN A 275 6.96 -3.28 11.81
N ALA A 276 6.86 -4.32 12.64
CA ALA A 276 7.30 -5.66 12.30
C ALA A 276 6.45 -6.25 11.17
N LEU A 277 5.13 -6.05 11.20
CA LEU A 277 4.22 -6.51 10.15
C LEU A 277 4.52 -5.80 8.83
N TRP A 278 4.63 -4.47 8.84
CA TRP A 278 4.96 -3.69 7.65
C TRP A 278 6.32 -4.09 7.05
N SER A 279 7.37 -4.15 7.86
CA SER A 279 8.72 -4.47 7.38
C SER A 279 8.84 -5.91 6.89
N THR A 280 8.12 -6.87 7.51
CA THR A 280 8.07 -8.26 7.02
C THR A 280 7.33 -8.34 5.68
N GLY A 281 6.20 -7.63 5.55
CA GLY A 281 5.48 -7.52 4.28
C GLY A 281 6.33 -6.90 3.18
N ASP A 282 7.06 -5.81 3.50
CA ASP A 282 7.97 -5.16 2.54
C ASP A 282 9.11 -6.09 2.11
N ALA A 283 9.71 -6.83 3.04
CA ALA A 283 10.76 -7.80 2.73
C ALA A 283 10.24 -8.93 1.83
N ALA A 284 9.02 -9.43 2.08
CA ALA A 284 8.39 -10.46 1.26
C ALA A 284 8.11 -9.96 -0.17
N LEU A 285 7.60 -8.73 -0.31
CA LEU A 285 7.42 -8.09 -1.62
C LEU A 285 8.75 -7.93 -2.37
N GLY A 286 9.82 -7.55 -1.67
CA GLY A 286 11.16 -7.45 -2.26
C GLY A 286 11.66 -8.80 -2.78
N ALA A 287 11.56 -9.85 -1.96
CA ALA A 287 11.96 -11.20 -2.38
C ALA A 287 11.11 -11.73 -3.55
N ALA A 288 9.82 -11.41 -3.60
CA ALA A 288 8.95 -11.80 -4.71
C ALA A 288 9.32 -11.08 -6.01
N ASP A 289 9.72 -9.81 -5.93
CA ASP A 289 10.22 -9.01 -7.05
C ASP A 289 11.55 -9.56 -7.58
N ASP A 290 12.51 -9.83 -6.70
CA ASP A 290 13.82 -10.41 -7.04
C ASP A 290 13.69 -11.79 -7.73
N LEU A 291 12.64 -12.55 -7.40
CA LEU A 291 12.33 -13.84 -8.00
C LEU A 291 11.45 -13.74 -9.27
N GLY A 292 11.05 -12.53 -9.67
CA GLY A 292 10.18 -12.28 -10.83
C GLY A 292 8.75 -12.78 -10.66
N VAL A 293 8.32 -13.07 -9.43
CA VAL A 293 7.01 -13.68 -9.14
C VAL A 293 5.87 -12.65 -9.27
N LEU A 294 6.17 -11.36 -9.06
CA LEU A 294 5.19 -10.27 -9.14
C LEU A 294 4.74 -9.95 -10.57
N GLU A 295 5.53 -10.33 -11.59
CA GLU A 295 5.29 -10.01 -13.00
C GLU A 295 4.80 -11.22 -13.82
N LEU A 296 4.52 -12.36 -13.16
CA LEU A 296 4.02 -13.55 -13.84
C LEU A 296 2.59 -13.31 -14.35
N ARG A 297 2.44 -13.22 -15.68
CA ARG A 297 1.17 -13.21 -16.42
C ARG A 297 0.57 -14.61 -16.52
#